data_AF-A0A6G3XR75-F1
#
_entry.id   AF-A0A6G3XR75-F1
#
_cell.length_a   1.000
_cell.length_b   1.000
_cell.length_c   1.000
_cell.angle_alpha   90.00
_cell.angle_beta   90.00
_cell.angle_gamma   90.00
#
_symmetry.space_group_name_H-M   'P 1'
#
loop_
_entity.id
_entity.type
_entity.pdbx_description
1 polymer ?
#
loop_
_entity_poly.entity_id
_entity_poly.type
_entity_poly.pdbx_seq_one_letter_code
_entity_poly.pdbx_strand_id
1 'polypeptide(L)' 'IPTNRPMVRADQSDLIYRTEVAKFAAVVDDIAEKHEKGQPILVGTTSVEKSEYLSQQLSKRGVQHEVLNAKQHDREA' A
#
# COMPACT_ATOMS: atom_id res chain seq x y z
N ILE A 1 -10.68 -3.59 -27.30
CA ILE A 1 -10.11 -2.27 -27.67
C ILE A 1 -8.65 -2.26 -27.20
N PRO A 2 -7.66 -1.99 -28.07
CA PRO A 2 -6.26 -1.94 -27.69
C PRO A 2 -5.93 -0.69 -26.87
N THR A 3 -4.83 -0.72 -26.11
CA THR A 3 -4.32 0.45 -25.38
C THR A 3 -3.68 1.47 -26.33
N ASN A 4 -3.71 2.75 -25.96
CA ASN A 4 -3.07 3.82 -26.74
C ASN A 4 -1.53 3.72 -26.75
N ARG A 5 -0.93 3.06 -25.75
CA ARG A 5 0.51 2.79 -25.65
C ARG A 5 0.77 1.34 -25.25
N PRO A 6 1.93 0.76 -25.58
CA PRO A 6 2.34 -0.55 -25.07
C PRO A 6 2.35 -0.58 -23.55
N MET A 7 1.82 -1.66 -22.96
CA MET A 7 1.79 -1.86 -21.50
C MET A 7 3.15 -2.40 -21.05
N VAL A 8 3.85 -1.67 -20.17
CA VAL A 8 5.20 -2.00 -19.66
C VAL A 8 5.21 -2.23 -18.14
N ARG A 9 4.03 -2.34 -17.51
CA ARG A 9 3.92 -2.55 -16.06
C ARG A 9 4.37 -3.96 -15.72
N ALA A 10 5.27 -4.08 -14.74
CA ALA A 10 5.69 -5.37 -14.21
C ALA A 10 4.71 -5.83 -13.12
N ASP A 11 3.85 -6.79 -13.45
CA ASP A 11 2.95 -7.44 -12.50
C ASP A 11 3.69 -8.59 -11.81
N GLN A 12 3.98 -8.42 -10.52
CA GLN A 12 4.69 -9.43 -9.72
C GLN A 12 3.73 -10.51 -9.19
N SER A 13 4.27 -11.70 -8.91
CA SER A 13 3.50 -12.79 -8.30
C SER A 13 3.15 -12.51 -6.83
N ASP A 14 2.08 -13.15 -6.36
CA ASP A 14 1.61 -12.99 -4.98
C ASP A 14 2.59 -13.54 -3.95
N LEU A 15 2.74 -12.82 -2.83
CA LEU A 15 3.46 -13.28 -1.65
C LEU A 15 2.46 -13.71 -0.57
N ILE A 16 2.42 -15.01 -0.26
CA ILE A 16 1.48 -15.60 0.69
C ILE A 16 2.19 -15.90 2.02
N TYR A 17 1.64 -15.37 3.11
CA TYR A 17 2.19 -15.53 4.46
C TYR A 17 1.26 -16.35 5.34
N ARG A 18 1.84 -17.12 6.27
CA ARG A 18 1.10 -17.99 7.19
C ARG A 18 0.27 -17.22 8.22
N THR A 19 0.75 -16.07 8.67
CA THR A 19 0.09 -15.25 9.69
C THR A 19 -0.08 -13.83 9.21
N GLU A 20 -1.13 -13.15 9.68
CA GLU A 20 -1.35 -11.74 9.34
C GLU A 20 -0.24 -10.85 9.88
N VAL A 21 0.29 -11.14 11.07
CA VAL A 21 1.40 -10.39 11.66
C VAL A 21 2.64 -10.43 10.75
N ALA A 22 3.00 -11.61 10.24
CA ALA A 22 4.13 -11.76 9.33
C ALA A 22 3.88 -11.01 8.01
N LYS A 23 2.66 -11.12 7.46
CA LYS A 23 2.25 -10.39 6.26
C LYS A 23 2.41 -8.88 6.43
N PHE A 24 1.86 -8.31 7.51
CA PHE A 24 1.90 -6.86 7.74
C PHE A 24 3.31 -6.35 8.05
N ALA A 25 4.12 -7.11 8.80
CA ALA A 25 5.52 -6.77 9.01
C ALA A 25 6.28 -6.67 7.67
N ALA A 26 6.13 -7.68 6.81
CA ALA A 26 6.78 -7.69 5.49
C ALA A 26 6.29 -6.56 4.58
N VAL A 27 4.98 -6.26 4.59
CA VAL A 27 4.41 -5.13 3.83
C VAL A 27 4.98 -3.80 4.32
N VAL A 28 5.09 -3.60 5.63
CA VAL A 28 5.63 -2.37 6.22
C VAL A 28 7.12 -2.20 5.89
N ASP A 29 7.90 -3.29 5.92
CA ASP A 29 9.31 -3.29 5.51
C ASP A 29 9.47 -2.87 4.04
N ASP A 30 8.70 -3.48 3.15
CA ASP A 30 8.74 -3.20 1.70
C ASP A 30 8.31 -1.75 1.38
N ILE A 31 7.28 -1.24 2.07
CA ILE A 31 6.85 0.15 1.93
C ILE A 31 7.95 1.10 2.41
N ALA A 32 8.57 0.85 3.56
CA ALA A 32 9.61 1.72 4.11
C ALA A 32 10.82 1.81 3.17
N GLU A 33 11.26 0.67 2.61
CA GLU A 33 12.38 0.63 1.65
C GLU A 33 12.06 1.42 0.36
N LYS A 34 10.87 1.22 -0.20
CA LYS A 34 10.44 1.93 -1.42
C LYS A 34 10.24 3.43 -1.17
N HIS A 35 9.70 3.79 -0.01
CA HIS A 35 9.51 5.17 0.39
C HIS A 35 10.85 5.89 0.58
N GLU A 36 11.84 5.24 1.20
CA GLU A 36 13.20 5.77 1.33
C GLU A 36 13.87 6.02 -0.04
N LYS A 37 13.57 5.18 -1.04
CA LYS A 37 14.00 5.36 -2.43
C LYS A 37 13.21 6.42 -3.20
N GLY A 38 12.17 7.02 -2.61
CA GLY A 38 11.32 8.04 -3.24
C GLY A 38 10.30 7.47 -4.23
N GLN A 39 10.06 6.15 -4.22
CA GLN A 39 9.06 5.53 -5.09
C GLN A 39 7.64 5.76 -4.54
N PRO A 40 6.69 6.30 -5.34
CA PRO A 40 5.30 6.42 -4.91
C PRO A 40 4.64 5.05 -4.81
N ILE A 41 3.86 4.84 -3.75
CA ILE A 41 3.26 3.53 -3.42
C ILE A 41 1.78 3.73 -3.15
N LEU A 42 0.95 2.85 -3.71
CA LEU A 42 -0.47 2.74 -3.39
C LEU A 42 -0.71 1.40 -2.68
N VAL A 43 -1.37 1.43 -1.53
CA VAL A 43 -1.70 0.22 -0.77
C VAL A 43 -3.21 0.05 -0.69
N GLY A 44 -3.70 -1.07 -1.21
CA GLY A 44 -5.12 -1.44 -1.13
C GLY A 44 -5.39 -2.32 0.09
N THR A 45 -6.40 -1.99 0.88
CA THR A 45 -6.89 -2.81 2.00
C THR A 45 -8.36 -3.15 1.81
N THR A 46 -8.78 -4.30 2.32
CA THR A 46 -10.17 -4.78 2.20
C THR A 46 -11.13 -4.20 3.23
N SER A 47 -10.62 -3.57 4.30
CA SER A 47 -11.44 -2.96 5.36
C SER A 47 -10.73 -1.76 5.97
N VAL A 48 -11.52 -0.81 6.49
CA VAL A 48 -11.02 0.40 7.19
C VAL A 48 -10.16 0.03 8.40
N GLU A 49 -10.56 -0.99 9.16
CA GLU A 49 -9.80 -1.47 10.33
C GLU A 49 -8.37 -1.91 9.96
N LYS A 50 -8.21 -2.56 8.80
CA LYS A 50 -6.89 -2.97 8.30
C LYS A 50 -6.09 -1.75 7.82
N SER A 51 -6.75 -0.75 7.24
CA SER A 51 -6.11 0.52 6.88
C SER A 51 -5.55 1.22 8.12
N GLU A 52 -6.34 1.33 9.19
CA GLU A 52 -5.94 1.93 10.46
C GLU A 52 -4.80 1.15 11.13
N TYR A 53 -4.87 -0.19 11.13
CA TYR A 53 -3.80 -1.03 11.66
C TYR A 53 -2.48 -0.80 10.92
N LEU A 54 -2.51 -0.80 9.59
CA LEU A 54 -1.33 -0.56 8.77
C LEU A 54 -0.80 0.87 8.97
N SER A 55 -1.68 1.86 9.03
CA SER A 55 -1.34 3.26 9.27
C SER A 55 -0.56 3.44 10.58
N GLN A 56 -0.98 2.75 11.65
CA GLN A 56 -0.24 2.76 12.91
C GLN A 56 1.16 2.15 12.79
N GLN A 57 1.33 1.06 12.03
CA GLN A 57 2.65 0.45 11.84
C GLN A 57 3.59 1.34 11.02
N LEU A 58 3.06 1.97 9.96
CA LEU A 58 3.81 2.93 9.14
C LEU A 58 4.20 4.17 9.94
N SER A 59 3.29 4.69 10.78
CA SER A 59 3.57 5.81 11.68
C SER A 59 4.71 5.49 12.65
N LYS A 60 4.74 4.27 13.21
CA LYS A 60 5.84 3.82 14.09
C LYS A 60 7.19 3.74 13.38
N ARG A 61 7.19 3.53 12.06
CA ARG A 61 8.39 3.54 11.20
C ARG A 61 8.75 4.93 10.68
N GLY A 62 7.95 5.96 10.98
CA GLY A 62 8.18 7.33 10.49
C GLY A 62 7.85 7.52 9.01
N VAL A 63 7.07 6.62 8.40
CA VAL A 63 6.68 6.73 6.99
C VAL A 63 5.46 7.64 6.87
N GLN A 64 5.59 8.74 6.13
CA GLN A 64 4.47 9.65 5.86
C GLN A 64 3.50 9.00 4.87
N HIS A 65 2.21 9.05 5.19
CA HIS A 65 1.16 8.45 4.39
C HIS A 65 -0.19 9.12 4.67
N GLU A 66 -1.15 8.94 3.77
CA GLU A 66 -2.54 9.35 3.93
C GLU A 66 -3.45 8.12 3.78
N VAL A 67 -4.55 8.09 4.54
CA VAL A 67 -5.54 7.02 4.48
C VAL A 67 -6.81 7.55 3.81
N LEU A 68 -7.18 6.92 2.70
CA LEU A 68 -8.42 7.20 1.97
C LEU A 68 -9.47 6.15 2.38
N ASN A 69 -10.58 6.58 2.96
CA ASN A 69 -11.58 5.69 3.54
C ASN A 69 -12.93 5.70 2.81
N ALA A 70 -12.96 6.24 1.59
CA ALA A 70 -14.13 6.30 0.72
C ALA A 70 -15.31 7.10 1.31
N LYS A 71 -15.07 7.95 2.32
CA LYS A 71 -16.11 8.79 2.92
C LYS A 71 -16.16 10.20 2.34
N GLN A 72 -15.07 10.68 1.74
CA GLN A 72 -14.97 12.05 1.22
C GLN A 72 -14.41 12.05 -0.21
N HIS A 73 -15.27 11.78 -1.19
CA HIS A 73 -14.86 11.65 -2.60
C HIS A 73 -14.14 12.90 -3.15
N ASP A 74 -14.58 14.11 -2.81
CA ASP A 74 -13.97 15.35 -3.32
C ASP A 74 -12.58 15.63 -2.75
N ARG A 75 -12.25 15.05 -1.59
CA ARG A 75 -10.93 15.17 -0.96
C ARG A 75 -10.00 14.04 -1.39
N GLU A 76 -10.57 12.86 -1.68
CA GLU A 76 -9.84 11.64 -2.02
C GLU A 76 -9.59 11.47 -3.54
N ALA A 77 -10.16 12.35 -4.38
CA ALA A 77 -10.00 12.40 -5.84
C ALA A 77 -8.94 13.41 -6.28
#